data_AF-A0A9X8CWE6-F1
#
_entry.id   AF-A0A9X8CWE6-F1
#
_cell.length_a   1.000
_cell.length_b   1.000
_cell.length_c   1.000
_cell.angle_alpha   90.00
_cell.angle_beta   90.00
_cell.angle_gamma   90.00
#
_symmetry.space_group_name_H-M   'P 1'
#
loop_
_entity.id
_entity.type
_entity.pdbx_description
1 polymer ?
#
loop_
_entity_poly.entity_id
_entity_poly.type
_entity_poly.pdbx_seq_one_letter_code
_entity_poly.pdbx_strand_id
1 'polypeptide(L)'
;MLPPCFSFSFIQNSPQKEDCPPETVFPFVSVVATTLLQTSFIFNSLYNDKSPLFCIFLLHHTTLVCNILIFELLFQPCHNFSVKVFQSDLSRLKKDLDRLNLVLNYISENYKRPISLDEIAGVAYLQTGYFCRFFKKKMGVTFLEYQNEYRLSFIYKDLINTKDPVHVILERHGFTNYKLFRRMFQEHFGCTPTKVRENMRK
;
A
#
# COMPACT_ATOMS: atom_id res chain seq x y z
N MET A 1 5.43 -8.91 -8.96
CA MET A 1 4.94 -7.68 -9.60
C MET A 1 3.44 -7.58 -9.37
N LEU A 2 3.02 -6.75 -8.43
CA LEU A 2 1.62 -6.35 -8.21
C LEU A 2 1.47 -4.92 -8.76
N PRO A 3 0.43 -4.59 -9.54
CA PRO A 3 0.17 -3.21 -9.95
C PRO A 3 -0.57 -2.43 -8.83
N PRO A 4 -0.53 -1.09 -8.86
CA PRO A 4 -0.78 -0.25 -7.70
C PRO A 4 -2.25 0.18 -7.57
N CYS A 5 -2.77 0.21 -6.35
CA CYS A 5 -4.03 0.87 -6.01
C CYS A 5 -3.73 2.02 -5.04
N PHE A 6 -3.90 3.28 -5.47
CA PHE A 6 -4.08 4.41 -4.56
C PHE A 6 -4.96 5.48 -5.20
N SER A 7 -6.20 5.56 -4.75
CA SER A 7 -6.97 6.81 -4.67
C SER A 7 -7.85 6.73 -3.42
N PHE A 8 -7.31 7.25 -2.31
CA PHE A 8 -8.04 7.41 -1.06
C PHE A 8 -8.79 8.75 -1.10
N SER A 9 -10.11 8.70 -1.27
CA SER A 9 -11.02 9.79 -0.88
C SER A 9 -11.56 9.47 0.52
N PHE A 10 -11.01 10.11 1.53
CA PHE A 10 -11.46 10.02 2.93
C PHE A 10 -12.68 10.93 3.13
N ILE A 11 -13.81 10.33 3.50
CA ILE A 11 -15.00 11.04 3.97
C ILE A 11 -14.82 11.37 5.45
N GLN A 12 -15.10 12.63 5.78
CA GLN A 12 -15.11 13.24 7.10
C GLN A 12 -16.02 12.50 8.08
N ASN A 13 -15.58 12.38 9.34
CA ASN A 13 -16.44 12.49 10.52
C ASN A 13 -15.55 12.82 11.74
N SER A 14 -15.66 14.06 12.21
CA SER A 14 -15.28 14.50 13.55
C SER A 14 -16.33 13.98 14.56
N PRO A 15 -15.97 13.76 15.84
CA PRO A 15 -16.22 14.84 16.80
C PRO A 15 -15.26 14.90 18.02
N GLN A 16 -15.39 16.04 18.71
CA GLN A 16 -15.03 16.37 20.08
C GLN A 16 -13.68 17.04 20.36
N LYS A 17 -13.84 18.19 21.02
CA LYS A 17 -12.92 19.24 21.42
C LYS A 17 -12.51 18.94 22.86
N GLU A 18 -11.22 18.75 23.13
CA GLU A 18 -10.68 18.73 24.49
C GLU A 18 -9.63 19.84 24.59
N ASP A 19 -9.89 20.79 25.50
CA ASP A 19 -9.03 21.92 25.80
C ASP A 19 -7.72 21.42 26.45
N CYS A 20 -6.57 21.87 25.93
CA CYS A 20 -5.25 21.54 26.49
C CYS A 20 -4.73 22.74 27.33
N PRO A 21 -4.20 22.52 28.55
CA PRO A 21 -3.80 23.61 29.45
C PRO A 21 -2.49 24.31 29.00
N PRO A 22 -2.31 25.61 29.30
CA PRO A 22 -1.24 26.44 28.75
C PRO A 22 0.18 26.22 29.36
N GLU A 23 0.45 25.12 30.05
CA GLU A 23 1.70 24.97 30.82
C GLU A 23 2.86 24.24 30.11
N THR A 24 2.69 23.74 28.88
CA THR A 24 3.77 23.00 28.18
C THR A 24 4.66 23.87 27.29
N VAL A 25 4.45 25.18 27.21
CA VAL A 25 5.23 26.08 26.33
C VAL A 25 6.51 26.61 26.99
N PHE A 26 6.59 26.60 28.32
CA PHE A 26 7.70 27.20 29.07
C PHE A 26 9.08 26.51 28.95
N PRO A 27 9.21 25.17 28.80
CA PRO A 27 10.53 24.56 28.66
C PRO A 27 11.20 24.88 27.32
N PHE A 28 10.41 25.09 26.26
CA PHE A 28 10.90 25.25 24.89
C PHE A 28 11.56 26.62 24.64
N VAL A 29 11.02 27.69 25.22
CA VAL A 29 11.62 29.03 25.08
C VAL A 29 12.98 29.10 25.76
N SER A 30 13.17 28.37 26.86
CA SER A 30 14.45 28.33 27.59
C SER A 30 15.55 27.56 26.84
N VAL A 31 15.21 26.44 26.19
CA VAL A 31 16.17 25.66 25.38
C VAL A 31 16.58 26.43 24.12
N VAL A 32 15.64 27.10 23.45
CA VAL A 32 15.95 27.93 22.27
C VAL A 32 16.77 29.17 22.66
N ALA A 33 16.47 29.81 23.80
CA ALA A 33 17.24 30.96 24.27
C ALA A 33 18.67 30.58 24.68
N THR A 34 18.86 29.44 25.36
CA THR A 34 20.19 28.97 25.79
C THR A 34 21.03 28.52 24.59
N THR A 35 20.45 27.85 23.60
CA THR A 35 21.14 27.48 22.35
C THR A 35 21.50 28.70 21.48
N LEU A 36 20.67 29.74 21.43
CA LEU A 36 20.99 31.02 20.78
C LEU A 36 22.09 31.81 21.50
N LEU A 37 22.16 31.74 22.84
CA LEU A 37 23.24 32.33 23.63
C LEU A 37 24.56 31.55 23.51
N GLN A 38 24.50 30.21 23.45
CA GLN A 38 25.69 29.37 23.24
C GLN A 38 26.29 29.59 21.84
N THR A 39 25.43 29.73 20.82
CA THR A 39 25.87 29.96 19.44
C THR A 39 26.44 31.36 19.23
N SER A 40 25.94 32.39 19.94
CA SER A 40 26.53 33.74 19.89
C SER A 40 27.88 33.84 20.60
N PHE A 41 28.09 33.09 21.70
CA PHE A 41 29.40 33.01 22.36
C PHE A 41 30.43 32.30 21.49
N ILE A 42 30.04 31.20 20.83
CA ILE A 42 30.90 30.52 19.87
C ILE A 42 31.17 31.45 18.68
N PHE A 43 30.17 32.13 18.11
CA PHE A 43 30.37 33.07 16.98
C PHE A 43 31.34 34.22 17.31
N ASN A 44 31.30 34.77 18.52
CA ASN A 44 32.19 35.88 18.93
C ASN A 44 33.66 35.43 19.11
N SER A 45 33.88 34.17 19.51
CA SER A 45 35.22 33.58 19.57
C SER A 45 35.79 33.20 18.18
N LEU A 46 34.98 33.27 17.12
CA LEU A 46 35.28 32.72 15.78
C LEU A 46 35.59 33.75 14.71
N TYR A 47 35.49 35.05 15.00
CA TYR A 47 35.72 36.09 14.00
C TYR A 47 37.20 36.26 13.60
N ASN A 48 38.15 35.55 14.24
CA ASN A 48 39.59 35.83 14.09
C ASN A 48 40.49 34.69 13.58
N ASP A 49 39.97 33.53 13.16
CA ASP A 49 40.84 32.47 12.63
C ASP A 49 40.29 31.80 11.36
N LYS A 50 41.12 31.77 10.30
CA LYS A 50 40.77 31.29 8.94
C LYS A 50 41.41 29.94 8.64
N SER A 51 41.33 28.98 9.56
CA SER A 51 41.91 27.64 9.34
C SER A 51 40.92 26.69 8.63
N PRO A 52 41.35 25.85 7.68
CA PRO A 52 40.47 24.98 6.90
C PRO A 52 39.81 23.85 7.72
N LEU A 53 40.42 23.42 8.82
CA LEU A 53 39.81 22.48 9.77
C LEU A 53 38.58 23.07 10.47
N PHE A 54 38.52 24.39 10.58
CA PHE A 54 37.44 25.10 11.23
C PHE A 54 36.16 25.14 10.35
N CYS A 55 36.30 25.26 9.03
CA CYS A 55 35.18 25.12 8.10
C CYS A 55 34.53 23.72 8.16
N ILE A 56 35.34 22.67 8.36
CA ILE A 56 34.86 21.30 8.53
C ILE A 56 34.08 21.16 9.85
N PHE A 57 34.56 21.79 10.93
CA PHE A 57 33.87 21.83 12.22
C PHE A 57 32.52 22.55 12.14
N LEU A 58 32.45 23.70 11.45
CA LEU A 58 31.19 24.43 11.24
C LEU A 58 30.20 23.66 10.36
N LEU A 59 30.66 22.99 9.30
CA LEU A 59 29.80 22.14 8.45
C LEU A 59 29.26 20.93 9.24
N HIS A 60 30.06 20.32 10.11
CA HIS A 60 29.63 19.20 10.95
C HIS A 60 28.66 19.65 12.06
N HIS A 61 28.89 20.82 12.65
CA HIS A 61 28.02 21.36 13.69
C HIS A 61 26.66 21.78 13.12
N THR A 62 26.65 22.44 11.96
CA THR A 62 25.39 22.83 11.28
C THR A 62 24.59 21.62 10.81
N THR A 63 25.25 20.58 10.29
CA THR A 63 24.55 19.33 9.92
C THR A 63 23.96 18.59 11.12
N LEU A 64 24.65 18.55 12.25
CA LEU A 64 24.12 17.99 13.50
C LEU A 64 22.89 18.75 14.01
N VAL A 65 22.94 20.08 14.01
CA VAL A 65 21.80 20.92 14.44
C VAL A 65 20.61 20.75 13.49
N CYS A 66 20.86 20.69 12.18
CA CYS A 66 19.81 20.42 11.19
C CYS A 66 19.16 19.05 11.42
N ASN A 67 19.95 18.00 11.71
CA ASN A 67 19.41 16.67 11.98
C ASN A 67 18.53 16.66 13.23
N ILE A 68 18.93 17.35 14.31
CA ILE A 68 18.13 17.44 15.55
C ILE A 68 16.79 18.13 15.27
N LEU A 69 16.79 19.24 14.52
CA LEU A 69 15.57 19.95 14.14
C LEU A 69 14.66 19.11 13.23
N ILE A 70 15.23 18.34 12.30
CA ILE A 70 14.46 17.40 11.47
C ILE A 70 13.81 16.33 12.35
N PHE A 71 14.53 15.78 13.32
CA PHE A 71 13.96 14.79 14.24
C PHE A 71 12.81 15.38 15.09
N GLU A 72 12.94 16.61 15.60
CA GLU A 72 11.84 17.28 16.33
C GLU A 72 10.62 17.53 15.44
N LEU A 73 10.83 18.03 14.21
CA LEU A 73 9.77 18.27 13.23
C LEU A 73 9.07 16.98 12.80
N LEU A 74 9.77 15.84 12.79
CA LEU A 74 9.21 14.53 12.50
C LEU A 74 8.50 13.92 13.73
N PHE A 75 8.89 14.29 14.95
CA PHE A 75 8.27 13.79 16.18
C PHE A 75 6.90 14.42 16.44
N GLN A 76 6.70 15.69 16.05
CA GLN A 76 5.48 16.45 16.29
C GLN A 76 4.22 15.86 15.59
N PRO A 77 4.28 15.42 14.32
CA PRO A 77 3.19 14.70 13.67
C PRO A 77 2.93 13.34 14.32
N CYS A 78 3.96 12.62 14.77
CA CYS A 78 3.79 11.33 15.42
C CYS A 78 3.09 11.44 16.78
N HIS A 79 3.33 12.51 17.53
CA HIS A 79 2.64 12.76 18.79
C HIS A 79 1.22 13.29 18.58
N ASN A 80 1.01 14.20 17.61
CA ASN A 80 -0.28 14.87 17.42
C ASN A 80 -1.25 14.11 16.48
N PHE A 81 -0.73 13.24 15.60
CA PHE A 81 -1.49 12.38 14.69
C PHE A 81 -1.44 10.90 15.13
N SER A 82 -1.00 10.61 16.36
CA SER A 82 -1.21 9.29 16.98
C SER A 82 -2.70 9.07 17.17
N VAL A 83 -3.37 8.62 16.11
CA VAL A 83 -4.69 8.02 16.23
C VAL A 83 -4.47 6.80 17.11
N LYS A 84 -5.03 6.82 18.33
CA LYS A 84 -5.04 5.66 19.22
C LYS A 84 -5.75 4.52 18.48
N VAL A 85 -5.00 3.64 17.83
CA VAL A 85 -5.55 2.43 17.22
C VAL A 85 -5.88 1.50 18.39
N PHE A 86 -7.17 1.34 18.67
CA PHE A 86 -7.59 0.44 19.74
C PHE A 86 -7.15 -1.00 19.42
N GLN A 87 -6.74 -1.74 20.45
CA GLN A 87 -6.31 -3.13 20.30
C GLN A 87 -7.38 -4.03 19.67
N SER A 88 -8.66 -3.67 19.86
CA SER A 88 -9.80 -4.30 19.19
C SER A 88 -9.75 -4.14 17.65
N ASP A 89 -9.42 -2.96 17.14
CA ASP A 89 -9.34 -2.68 15.70
C ASP A 89 -8.20 -3.44 15.04
N LEU A 90 -7.03 -3.50 15.68
CA LEU A 90 -5.91 -4.32 15.22
C LEU A 90 -6.27 -5.80 15.19
N SER A 91 -6.95 -6.30 16.23
CA SER A 91 -7.37 -7.71 16.29
C SER A 91 -8.34 -8.07 15.16
N ARG A 92 -9.25 -7.14 14.81
CA ARG A 92 -10.22 -7.31 13.73
C ARG A 92 -9.54 -7.23 12.37
N LEU A 93 -8.64 -6.28 12.17
CA LEU A 93 -7.86 -6.18 10.93
C LEU A 93 -7.04 -7.44 10.69
N LYS A 94 -6.39 -7.97 11.73
CA LYS A 94 -5.66 -9.23 11.66
C LYS A 94 -6.55 -10.39 11.22
N LYS A 95 -7.70 -10.58 11.90
CA LYS A 95 -8.68 -11.62 11.52
C LYS A 95 -9.17 -11.49 10.07
N ASP A 96 -9.42 -10.26 9.61
CA ASP A 96 -9.84 -10.01 8.24
C ASP A 96 -8.74 -10.37 7.23
N LEU A 97 -7.47 -10.06 7.55
CA LEU A 97 -6.33 -10.43 6.71
C LEU A 97 -6.12 -11.96 6.68
N ASP A 98 -6.22 -12.62 7.83
CA ASP A 98 -6.09 -14.08 7.91
C ASP A 98 -7.17 -14.77 7.04
N ARG A 99 -8.42 -14.32 7.12
CA ARG A 99 -9.50 -14.81 6.25
C ARG A 99 -9.24 -14.55 4.77
N LEU A 100 -8.74 -13.36 4.44
CA LEU A 100 -8.42 -13.02 3.06
C LEU A 100 -7.30 -13.91 2.52
N ASN A 101 -6.27 -14.17 3.30
CA ASN A 101 -5.17 -15.06 2.92
C ASN A 101 -5.65 -16.48 2.64
N LEU A 102 -6.56 -17.03 3.45
CA LEU A 102 -7.18 -18.34 3.20
C LEU A 102 -7.89 -18.37 1.83
N VAL A 103 -8.67 -17.34 1.53
CA VAL A 103 -9.39 -17.20 0.25
C VAL A 103 -8.40 -17.11 -0.93
N LEU A 104 -7.36 -16.28 -0.81
CA LEU A 104 -6.37 -16.09 -1.88
C LEU A 104 -5.56 -17.37 -2.16
N ASN A 105 -5.17 -18.08 -1.10
CA ASN A 105 -4.47 -19.38 -1.23
C ASN A 105 -5.38 -20.42 -1.87
N TYR A 106 -6.66 -20.45 -1.49
CA TYR A 106 -7.61 -21.37 -2.10
C TYR A 106 -7.78 -21.11 -3.60
N ILE A 107 -7.86 -19.83 -3.99
CA ILE A 107 -7.95 -19.43 -5.40
C ILE A 107 -6.70 -19.87 -6.16
N SER A 108 -5.49 -19.65 -5.64
CA SER A 108 -4.26 -19.99 -6.35
C SER A 108 -4.15 -21.49 -6.65
N GLU A 109 -4.67 -22.33 -5.76
CA GLU A 109 -4.70 -23.79 -5.91
C GLU A 109 -5.85 -24.29 -6.81
N ASN A 110 -7.01 -23.61 -6.78
CA ASN A 110 -8.25 -24.13 -7.38
C ASN A 110 -8.78 -23.31 -8.56
N TYR A 111 -8.12 -22.24 -9.01
CA TYR A 111 -8.66 -21.33 -10.02
C TYR A 111 -9.06 -22.01 -11.34
N LYS A 112 -8.48 -23.17 -11.68
CA LYS A 112 -8.75 -23.90 -12.92
C LYS A 112 -10.15 -24.49 -13.00
N ARG A 113 -10.83 -24.69 -11.87
CA ARG A 113 -12.21 -25.18 -11.83
C ARG A 113 -13.18 -24.06 -11.47
N PRO A 114 -14.48 -24.19 -11.79
CA PRO A 114 -15.49 -23.31 -11.24
C PRO A 114 -15.50 -23.40 -9.71
N ILE A 115 -15.53 -22.25 -9.04
CA ILE A 115 -15.63 -22.11 -7.59
C ILE A 115 -16.94 -21.39 -7.31
N SER A 116 -17.82 -22.01 -6.53
CA SER A 116 -19.09 -21.39 -6.17
C SER A 116 -18.90 -20.34 -5.07
N LEU A 117 -19.83 -19.38 -4.99
CA LEU A 117 -19.78 -18.37 -3.93
C LEU A 117 -19.95 -18.99 -2.53
N ASP A 118 -20.74 -20.05 -2.40
CA ASP A 118 -20.95 -20.75 -1.12
C ASP A 118 -19.69 -21.47 -0.66
N GLU A 119 -18.99 -22.11 -1.58
CA GLU A 119 -17.73 -22.80 -1.32
C GLU A 119 -16.65 -21.85 -0.82
N ILE A 120 -16.40 -20.74 -1.53
CA ILE A 120 -15.36 -19.79 -1.13
C ILE A 120 -15.75 -19.01 0.14
N ALA A 121 -17.04 -18.78 0.36
CA ALA A 121 -17.52 -18.20 1.61
C ALA A 121 -17.27 -19.16 2.79
N GLY A 122 -17.45 -20.47 2.57
CA GLY A 122 -17.09 -21.51 3.53
C GLY A 122 -15.61 -21.51 3.90
N VAL A 123 -14.71 -21.31 2.93
CA VAL A 123 -13.25 -21.16 3.16
C VAL A 123 -12.94 -19.98 4.07
N ALA A 124 -13.69 -18.89 3.93
CA ALA A 124 -13.55 -17.69 4.78
C ALA A 124 -14.28 -17.81 6.13
N TYR A 125 -15.03 -18.89 6.37
CA TYR A 125 -15.96 -19.07 7.48
C TYR A 125 -17.03 -17.97 7.56
N LEU A 126 -17.58 -17.58 6.41
CA LEU A 126 -18.57 -16.52 6.27
C LEU A 126 -19.82 -17.02 5.53
N GLN A 127 -20.95 -16.37 5.78
CA GLN A 127 -22.12 -16.54 4.91
C GLN A 127 -21.89 -15.87 3.56
N THR A 128 -22.41 -16.46 2.50
CA THR A 128 -22.21 -16.05 1.09
C THR A 128 -22.46 -14.56 0.85
N GLY A 129 -23.60 -14.04 1.30
CA GLY A 129 -23.93 -12.62 1.13
C GLY A 129 -22.97 -11.68 1.86
N TYR A 130 -22.47 -12.09 3.04
CA TYR A 130 -21.47 -11.33 3.78
C TYR A 130 -20.10 -11.41 3.10
N PHE A 131 -19.70 -12.60 2.61
CA PHE A 131 -18.47 -12.80 1.86
C PHE A 131 -18.38 -11.87 0.65
N CYS A 132 -19.43 -11.76 -0.17
CA CYS A 132 -19.42 -10.89 -1.34
C CYS A 132 -19.12 -9.42 -0.98
N ARG A 133 -19.77 -8.91 0.08
CA ARG A 133 -19.53 -7.54 0.58
C ARG A 133 -18.14 -7.40 1.18
N PHE A 134 -17.72 -8.37 1.98
CA PHE A 134 -16.40 -8.41 2.61
C PHE A 134 -15.28 -8.40 1.57
N PHE A 135 -15.32 -9.32 0.60
CA PHE A 135 -14.32 -9.45 -0.44
C PHE A 135 -14.24 -8.19 -1.29
N LYS A 136 -15.39 -7.66 -1.75
CA LYS A 136 -15.42 -6.40 -2.51
C LYS A 136 -14.87 -5.22 -1.71
N LYS A 137 -15.17 -5.14 -0.41
CA LYS A 137 -14.63 -4.09 0.47
C LYS A 137 -13.12 -4.20 0.65
N LYS A 138 -12.56 -5.40 0.69
CA LYS A 138 -11.13 -5.64 0.92
C LYS A 138 -10.30 -5.58 -0.38
N MET A 139 -10.85 -6.04 -1.49
CA MET A 139 -10.14 -6.18 -2.77
C MET A 139 -10.53 -5.11 -3.80
N GLY A 140 -11.60 -4.34 -3.58
CA GLY A 140 -12.12 -3.35 -4.54
C GLY A 140 -12.94 -3.95 -5.70
N VAL A 141 -12.74 -5.24 -6.00
CA VAL A 141 -13.42 -5.99 -7.06
C VAL A 141 -14.25 -7.13 -6.51
N THR A 142 -15.21 -7.63 -7.28
CA THR A 142 -15.95 -8.84 -6.91
C THR A 142 -15.05 -10.08 -6.99
N PHE A 143 -15.45 -11.14 -6.28
CA PHE A 143 -14.73 -12.42 -6.31
C PHE A 143 -14.60 -12.99 -7.74
N LEU A 144 -15.68 -12.93 -8.53
CA LEU A 144 -15.67 -13.47 -9.89
C LEU A 144 -14.77 -12.66 -10.83
N GLU A 145 -14.75 -11.33 -10.69
CA GLU A 145 -13.82 -10.46 -11.43
C GLU A 145 -12.37 -10.83 -11.09
N TYR A 146 -12.06 -10.91 -9.79
CA TYR A 146 -10.72 -11.30 -9.32
C TYR A 146 -10.28 -12.68 -9.84
N GLN A 147 -11.16 -13.69 -9.76
CA GLN A 147 -10.85 -15.02 -10.26
C GLN A 147 -10.57 -15.02 -11.77
N ASN A 148 -11.33 -14.24 -12.54
CA ASN A 148 -11.16 -14.14 -13.99
C ASN A 148 -9.88 -13.37 -14.37
N GLU A 149 -9.53 -12.31 -13.65
CA GLU A 149 -8.24 -11.61 -13.81
C GLU A 149 -7.05 -12.52 -13.47
N TYR A 150 -7.19 -13.30 -12.41
CA TYR A 150 -6.20 -14.31 -12.03
C TYR A 150 -5.99 -15.32 -13.17
N ARG A 151 -7.07 -15.91 -13.71
CA ARG A 151 -7.03 -16.78 -14.89
C ARG A 151 -6.38 -16.11 -16.10
N LEU A 152 -6.77 -14.87 -16.38
CA LEU A 152 -6.30 -14.10 -17.53
C LEU A 152 -4.78 -13.94 -17.53
N SER A 153 -4.19 -13.76 -16.35
CA SER A 153 -2.74 -13.65 -16.15
C SER A 153 -2.00 -14.94 -16.54
N PHE A 154 -2.56 -16.12 -16.28
CA PHE A 154 -1.97 -17.40 -16.71
C PHE A 154 -2.22 -17.68 -18.19
N ILE A 155 -3.42 -17.37 -18.69
CA ILE A 155 -3.76 -17.49 -20.11
C ILE A 155 -2.78 -16.67 -20.95
N TYR A 156 -2.45 -15.45 -20.52
CA TYR A 156 -1.48 -14.61 -21.21
C TYR A 156 -0.08 -15.27 -21.27
N LYS A 157 0.37 -15.88 -20.17
CA LYS A 157 1.64 -16.62 -20.14
C LYS A 157 1.64 -17.80 -21.11
N ASP A 158 0.57 -18.60 -21.13
CA ASP A 158 0.47 -19.73 -22.06
C ASP A 158 0.37 -19.25 -23.51
N LEU A 159 -0.27 -18.10 -23.75
CA LEU A 159 -0.41 -17.50 -25.08
C LEU A 159 0.94 -17.12 -25.70
N ILE A 160 1.89 -16.63 -24.89
CA ILE A 160 3.24 -16.25 -25.32
C ILE A 160 4.21 -17.43 -25.38
N ASN A 161 4.02 -18.43 -24.51
CA ASN A 161 4.97 -19.55 -24.37
C ASN A 161 4.61 -20.76 -25.24
N THR A 162 3.37 -20.86 -25.73
CA THR A 162 2.88 -22.05 -26.46
C THR A 162 2.27 -21.68 -27.82
N LYS A 163 2.19 -22.69 -28.70
CA LYS A 163 1.52 -22.59 -30.00
C LYS A 163 0.09 -23.13 -29.98
N ASP A 164 -0.40 -23.54 -28.81
CA ASP A 164 -1.70 -24.20 -28.64
C ASP A 164 -2.84 -23.28 -29.11
N PRO A 165 -3.92 -23.77 -29.70
CA PRO A 165 -5.02 -22.91 -30.10
C PRO A 165 -5.69 -22.26 -28.87
N VAL A 166 -6.18 -21.02 -29.03
CA VAL A 166 -6.69 -20.21 -27.90
C VAL A 166 -7.78 -20.95 -27.11
N HIS A 167 -8.66 -21.69 -27.77
CA HIS A 167 -9.73 -22.45 -27.09
C HIS A 167 -9.18 -23.51 -26.13
N VAL A 168 -8.10 -24.22 -26.50
CA VAL A 168 -7.44 -25.22 -25.63
C VAL A 168 -6.81 -24.55 -24.41
N ILE A 169 -6.20 -23.38 -24.59
CA ILE A 169 -5.62 -22.62 -23.47
C ILE A 169 -6.73 -22.16 -22.50
N LEU A 170 -7.84 -21.65 -23.02
CA LEU A 170 -8.97 -21.23 -22.18
C LEU A 170 -9.56 -22.40 -21.38
N GLU A 171 -9.75 -23.55 -22.02
CA GLU A 171 -10.26 -24.76 -21.39
C GLU A 171 -9.33 -25.25 -20.26
N ARG A 172 -8.00 -25.25 -20.50
CA ARG A 172 -6.98 -25.61 -19.50
C ARG A 172 -7.07 -24.75 -18.22
N HIS A 173 -7.48 -23.48 -18.34
CA HIS A 173 -7.61 -22.56 -17.23
C HIS A 173 -9.06 -22.41 -16.71
N GLY A 174 -10.00 -23.25 -17.18
CA GLY A 174 -11.39 -23.23 -16.72
C GLY A 174 -12.21 -22.04 -17.20
N PHE A 175 -11.80 -21.40 -18.29
CA PHE A 175 -12.46 -20.21 -18.83
C PHE A 175 -13.43 -20.61 -19.96
N THR A 176 -14.71 -20.73 -19.62
CA THR A 176 -15.73 -21.22 -20.57
C THR A 176 -16.35 -20.12 -21.44
N ASN A 177 -16.41 -18.88 -20.95
CA ASN A 177 -17.09 -17.79 -21.63
C ASN A 177 -16.16 -17.00 -22.56
N TYR A 178 -16.09 -17.39 -23.83
CA TYR A 178 -15.22 -16.73 -24.81
C TYR A 178 -15.54 -15.24 -25.03
N LYS A 179 -16.81 -14.83 -24.98
CA LYS A 179 -17.22 -13.43 -25.15
C LYS A 179 -16.67 -12.57 -24.00
N LEU A 180 -16.79 -13.05 -22.77
CA LEU A 180 -16.23 -12.40 -21.59
C LEU A 180 -14.71 -12.33 -21.66
N PHE A 181 -14.05 -13.44 -22.01
CA PHE A 181 -12.60 -13.48 -22.19
C PHE A 181 -12.12 -12.43 -23.18
N ARG A 182 -12.72 -12.37 -24.38
CA ARG A 182 -12.32 -11.41 -25.42
C ARG A 182 -12.43 -9.97 -24.94
N ARG A 183 -13.52 -9.64 -24.24
CA ARG A 183 -13.72 -8.30 -23.66
C ARG A 183 -12.64 -8.00 -22.62
N MET A 184 -12.46 -8.87 -21.63
CA MET A 184 -11.48 -8.68 -20.55
C MET A 184 -10.05 -8.60 -21.08
N PHE A 185 -9.69 -9.44 -22.06
CA PHE A 185 -8.36 -9.44 -22.65
C PHE A 185 -8.08 -8.12 -23.39
N GLN A 186 -9.05 -7.63 -24.17
CA GLN A 186 -8.92 -6.35 -24.88
C GLN A 186 -8.87 -5.16 -23.91
N GLU A 187 -9.67 -5.18 -22.84
CA GLU A 187 -9.67 -4.15 -21.79
C GLU A 187 -8.33 -4.12 -21.03
N HIS A 188 -7.76 -5.29 -20.74
CA HIS A 188 -6.55 -5.39 -19.92
C HIS A 188 -5.25 -5.18 -20.72
N PHE A 189 -5.19 -5.67 -21.97
CA PHE A 189 -3.96 -5.65 -22.79
C PHE A 189 -4.03 -4.71 -24.00
N GLY A 190 -5.18 -4.08 -24.26
CA GLY A 190 -5.37 -3.15 -25.39
C GLY A 190 -5.33 -3.80 -26.77
N CYS A 191 -5.22 -5.12 -26.87
CA CYS A 191 -5.13 -5.85 -28.15
C CYS A 191 -5.76 -7.24 -28.06
N THR A 192 -5.90 -7.92 -29.20
CA THR A 192 -6.48 -9.27 -29.25
C THR A 192 -5.41 -10.34 -29.00
N PRO A 193 -5.79 -11.54 -28.52
CA PRO A 193 -4.85 -12.65 -28.32
C PRO A 193 -4.09 -13.03 -29.60
N THR A 194 -4.76 -12.96 -30.76
CA THR A 194 -4.15 -13.19 -32.07
C THR A 194 -3.06 -12.16 -32.35
N LYS A 195 -3.30 -10.88 -32.02
CA LYS A 195 -2.32 -9.82 -32.23
C LYS A 195 -1.08 -9.98 -31.36
N VAL A 196 -1.27 -10.39 -30.10
CA VAL A 196 -0.14 -10.72 -29.20
C VAL A 196 0.74 -11.80 -29.84
N ARG A 197 0.14 -12.86 -30.39
CA ARG A 197 0.89 -13.94 -31.06
C ARG A 197 1.63 -13.50 -32.32
N GLU A 198 1.01 -12.64 -33.13
CA GLU A 198 1.69 -12.07 -34.31
C GLU A 198 2.92 -11.25 -33.90
N ASN A 199 2.80 -10.46 -32.84
CA ASN A 199 3.89 -9.61 -32.36
C ASN A 199 5.06 -10.43 -31.81
N MET A 200 4.80 -11.60 -31.19
CA MET A 200 5.84 -12.50 -30.66
C MET A 200 6.51 -13.38 -31.72
N ARG A 201 5.97 -13.43 -32.95
CA ARG A 201 6.56 -14.20 -34.07
C ARG A 201 7.53 -13.37 -34.92
N LYS A 202 7.57 -12.06 -34.71
CA LYS A 202 8.54 -11.14 -35.33
C LYS A 202 9.81 -11.10 -34.50
#